data_AF-Q2G3U4-F1
#
_entry.id   AF-Q2G3U4-F1
#
_cell.length_a   1.000
_cell.length_b   1.000
_cell.length_c   1.000
_cell.angle_alpha   90.00
_cell.angle_beta   90.00
_cell.angle_gamma   90.00
#
_symmetry.space_group_name_H-M   'P 1'
#
loop_
_entity.id
_entity.type
_entity.pdbx_description
1 polymer ?
#
loop_
_entity_poly.entity_id
_entity_poly.type
_entity_poly.pdbx_seq_one_letter_code
_entity_poly.pdbx_strand_id
1 'polypeptide(L)'
;MEWLGTAPAWITALTAVFASRVALRQLGMSASAQEMQVQIARANLLLSIDREFESEASYASRKACRSLANAAEASALATNPRDRAPDAIRKLVATEFSHQLNELWNVARELQEKPEGTENAPAIAASDRYATLMALPNWIETVGMLCRRDLLPKEDVLDLYDEAIIRTMTNFESHIVTRGSEQPYDNPLWLENARWLLEEAKTYNKQKREPAKAPVSKSRLDWLSAAKAAS
;
A
#
# COMPACT_ATOMS: atom_id res chain seq x y z
N MET A 1 -2.64 35.37 -66.67
CA MET A 1 -2.68 36.52 -65.73
C MET A 1 -3.08 35.99 -64.38
N GLU A 2 -2.08 35.74 -63.54
CA GLU A 2 -2.22 35.17 -62.20
C GLU A 2 -2.77 36.25 -61.26
N TRP A 3 -3.95 36.03 -60.68
CA TRP A 3 -4.47 36.81 -59.57
C TRP A 3 -4.24 36.03 -58.26
N LEU A 4 -3.03 36.12 -57.72
CA LEU A 4 -2.72 35.74 -56.34
C LEU A 4 -2.26 36.99 -55.61
N GLY A 5 -3.21 37.83 -55.21
CA GLY A 5 -2.96 38.94 -54.30
C GLY A 5 -2.62 38.39 -52.92
N THR A 6 -1.35 38.52 -52.53
CA THR A 6 -0.91 38.26 -51.15
C THR A 6 -1.71 39.15 -50.20
N ALA A 7 -2.39 38.54 -49.22
CA ALA A 7 -3.09 39.28 -48.19
C ALA A 7 -2.14 40.30 -47.52
N PRO A 8 -2.59 41.55 -47.28
CA PRO A 8 -1.78 42.54 -46.58
C PRO A 8 -1.22 41.98 -45.27
N ALA A 9 0.07 42.21 -45.01
CA ALA A 9 0.79 41.62 -43.86
C ALA A 9 0.11 41.84 -42.50
N TRP A 10 -0.66 42.92 -42.34
CA TRP A 10 -1.43 43.20 -41.13
C TRP A 10 -2.62 42.24 -40.94
N ILE A 11 -3.26 41.78 -42.02
CA ILE A 11 -4.33 40.76 -41.97
C ILE A 11 -3.76 39.40 -41.59
N THR A 12 -2.60 39.05 -42.16
CA THR A 12 -1.87 37.81 -41.86
C THR A 12 -1.39 37.78 -40.40
N ALA A 13 -0.95 38.93 -39.87
CA ALA A 13 -0.58 39.06 -38.45
C ALA A 13 -1.78 38.93 -37.51
N LEU A 14 -2.93 39.53 -37.84
CA LEU A 14 -4.16 39.41 -37.05
C LEU A 14 -4.71 37.97 -37.04
N THR A 15 -4.67 37.28 -38.18
CA THR A 15 -5.07 35.87 -38.27
C THR A 15 -4.12 34.96 -37.50
N ALA A 16 -2.81 35.22 -37.55
CA ALA A 16 -1.83 34.48 -36.74
C ALA A 16 -2.06 34.65 -35.24
N VAL A 17 -2.30 35.88 -34.75
CA VAL A 17 -2.59 36.13 -33.33
C VAL A 17 -3.89 35.45 -32.89
N PHE A 18 -4.92 35.47 -33.73
CA PHE A 18 -6.18 34.80 -33.42
C PHE A 18 -6.01 33.26 -33.40
N ALA A 19 -5.28 32.71 -34.37
CA ALA A 19 -4.95 31.29 -34.41
C ALA A 19 -4.11 30.85 -33.20
N SER A 20 -3.11 31.63 -32.79
CA SER A 20 -2.31 31.36 -31.58
C SER A 20 -3.16 31.40 -30.31
N ARG A 21 -4.12 32.33 -30.21
CA ARG A 21 -5.02 32.43 -29.06
C ARG A 21 -6.02 31.26 -28.99
N VAL A 22 -6.51 30.80 -30.14
CA VAL A 22 -7.35 29.61 -30.24
C VAL A 22 -6.54 28.35 -29.91
N ALA A 23 -5.31 28.23 -30.43
CA ALA A 23 -4.41 27.12 -30.13
C ALA A 23 -4.05 27.06 -28.64
N LEU A 24 -3.75 28.19 -27.99
CA LEU A 24 -3.49 28.25 -26.55
C LEU A 24 -4.73 27.87 -25.72
N ARG A 25 -5.93 28.28 -26.14
CA ARG A 25 -7.18 27.83 -25.50
C ARG A 25 -7.43 26.34 -25.70
N GLN A 26 -7.15 25.81 -26.89
CA GLN A 26 -7.26 24.37 -27.17
C GLN A 26 -6.23 23.56 -26.39
N LEU A 27 -4.99 24.06 -26.23
CA LEU A 27 -3.98 23.47 -25.35
C LEU A 27 -4.41 23.49 -23.89
N GLY A 28 -5.00 24.60 -23.41
CA GLY A 28 -5.55 24.68 -22.06
C GLY A 28 -6.71 23.70 -21.83
N MET A 29 -7.61 23.54 -22.80
CA MET A 29 -8.69 22.55 -22.76
C MET A 29 -8.18 21.11 -22.89
N SER A 30 -7.11 20.88 -23.66
CA SER A 30 -6.47 19.58 -23.76
C SER A 30 -5.74 19.20 -22.48
N ALA A 31 -5.10 20.17 -21.82
CA ALA A 31 -4.44 19.97 -20.53
C ALA A 31 -5.47 19.67 -19.43
N SER A 32 -6.60 20.40 -19.39
CA SER A 32 -7.67 20.08 -18.44
C SER A 32 -8.37 18.76 -18.76
N ALA A 33 -8.51 18.40 -20.04
CA ALA A 33 -9.01 17.08 -20.45
C ALA A 33 -8.05 15.95 -20.04
N GLN A 34 -6.74 16.14 -20.18
CA GLN A 34 -5.73 15.20 -19.70
C GLN A 34 -5.76 15.06 -18.17
N GLU A 35 -5.88 16.17 -17.45
CA GLU A 35 -6.03 16.15 -15.98
C GLU A 35 -7.29 15.38 -15.55
N MET A 36 -8.42 15.62 -16.20
CA MET A 36 -9.66 14.85 -15.98
C MET A 36 -9.50 13.37 -16.33
N GLN A 37 -8.79 13.03 -17.42
CA GLN A 37 -8.51 11.64 -17.77
C GLN A 37 -7.61 10.95 -16.73
N VAL A 38 -6.61 11.64 -16.19
CA VAL A 38 -5.76 11.13 -15.11
C VAL A 38 -6.57 10.89 -13.84
N GLN A 39 -7.47 11.82 -13.48
CA GLN A 39 -8.36 11.66 -12.33
C GLN A 39 -9.33 10.48 -12.51
N ILE A 40 -9.92 10.32 -13.70
CA ILE A 40 -10.77 9.17 -14.03
C ILE A 40 -9.98 7.86 -13.97
N ALA A 41 -8.76 7.82 -14.51
CA ALA A 41 -7.91 6.65 -14.45
C ALA A 41 -7.55 6.27 -13.00
N ARG A 42 -7.25 7.26 -12.15
CA ARG A 42 -7.00 7.05 -10.72
C ARG A 42 -8.24 6.54 -9.99
N ALA A 43 -9.42 7.10 -10.27
CA ALA A 43 -10.68 6.64 -9.69
C ALA A 43 -10.99 5.20 -10.09
N ASN A 44 -10.79 4.84 -11.37
CA ASN A 44 -10.96 3.47 -11.85
C ASN A 44 -9.96 2.50 -11.20
N LEU A 45 -8.71 2.94 -11.00
CA LEU A 45 -7.70 2.15 -10.30
C LEU A 45 -8.10 1.88 -8.84
N LEU A 46 -8.57 2.91 -8.12
CA LEU A 46 -9.10 2.74 -6.76
C LEU A 46 -10.30 1.76 -6.73
N LEU A 47 -11.27 1.91 -7.63
CA LEU A 47 -12.40 0.98 -7.72
C LEU A 47 -11.95 -0.46 -8.01
N SER A 48 -10.90 -0.66 -8.81
CA SER A 48 -10.36 -2.00 -9.06
C SER A 48 -9.71 -2.61 -7.82
N ILE A 49 -9.00 -1.80 -7.03
CA ILE A 49 -8.38 -2.19 -5.77
C ILE A 49 -9.44 -2.54 -4.74
N ASP A 50 -10.48 -1.72 -4.61
CA ASP A 50 -11.62 -1.99 -3.75
C ASP A 50 -12.27 -3.34 -4.11
N ARG A 51 -12.49 -3.58 -5.42
CA ARG A 51 -13.07 -4.84 -5.89
C ARG A 51 -12.19 -6.06 -5.58
N GLU A 52 -10.87 -5.93 -5.73
CA GLU A 52 -9.93 -7.01 -5.39
C GLU A 52 -9.86 -7.26 -3.87
N PHE A 53 -9.93 -6.19 -3.08
CA PHE A 53 -10.00 -6.27 -1.63
C PHE A 53 -11.29 -6.97 -1.17
N GLU A 54 -12.42 -6.70 -1.82
CA GLU A 54 -13.71 -7.35 -1.55
C GLU A 54 -13.90 -8.70 -2.23
N SER A 55 -12.88 -9.22 -2.92
CA SER A 55 -12.96 -10.54 -3.54
C SER A 55 -13.07 -11.66 -2.50
N GLU A 56 -13.72 -12.77 -2.89
CA GLU A 56 -13.82 -13.98 -2.06
C GLU A 56 -12.46 -14.49 -1.59
N ALA A 57 -11.43 -14.42 -2.44
CA ALA A 57 -10.07 -14.82 -2.11
C ALA A 57 -9.47 -13.94 -1.00
N SER A 58 -9.59 -12.62 -1.13
CA SER A 58 -9.13 -11.66 -0.12
C SER A 58 -9.91 -11.80 1.19
N TYR A 59 -11.22 -12.03 1.13
CA TYR A 59 -12.04 -12.30 2.31
C TYR A 59 -11.64 -13.60 3.02
N ALA A 60 -11.48 -14.69 2.27
CA ALA A 60 -11.01 -15.97 2.79
C ALA A 60 -9.62 -15.84 3.43
N SER A 61 -8.73 -15.09 2.78
CA SER A 61 -7.40 -14.77 3.29
C SER A 61 -7.45 -14.01 4.62
N ARG A 62 -8.25 -12.94 4.72
CA ARG A 62 -8.45 -12.20 5.98
C ARG A 62 -8.94 -13.12 7.11
N LYS A 63 -9.89 -14.00 6.81
CA LYS A 63 -10.41 -14.98 7.78
C LYS A 63 -9.34 -15.99 8.20
N ALA A 64 -8.58 -16.52 7.25
CA ALA A 64 -7.50 -17.47 7.49
C ALA A 64 -6.38 -16.84 8.34
N CYS A 65 -5.95 -15.62 7.99
CA CYS A 65 -4.96 -14.86 8.74
C CYS A 65 -5.42 -14.60 10.18
N ARG A 66 -6.68 -14.20 10.38
CA ARG A 66 -7.25 -14.03 11.73
C ARG A 66 -7.27 -15.33 12.52
N SER A 67 -7.68 -16.44 11.87
CA SER A 67 -7.68 -17.75 12.52
C SER A 67 -6.28 -18.20 12.92
N LEU A 68 -5.27 -17.94 12.08
CA LEU A 68 -3.88 -18.28 12.35
C LEU A 68 -3.32 -17.41 13.49
N ALA A 69 -3.64 -16.11 13.50
CA ALA A 69 -3.26 -15.21 14.59
C ALA A 69 -3.87 -15.63 15.94
N ASN A 70 -5.15 -16.00 15.96
CA ASN A 70 -5.81 -16.49 17.18
C ASN A 70 -5.19 -17.82 17.66
N ALA A 71 -4.80 -18.72 16.76
CA ALA A 71 -4.13 -19.96 17.12
C ALA A 71 -2.74 -19.70 17.70
N ALA A 72 -1.98 -18.78 17.08
CA ALA A 72 -0.69 -18.33 17.59
C ALA A 72 -0.81 -17.67 18.97
N GLU A 73 -1.84 -16.86 19.19
CA GLU A 73 -2.13 -16.25 20.50
C GLU A 73 -2.47 -17.31 21.57
N ALA A 74 -3.31 -18.28 21.24
CA ALA A 74 -3.63 -19.38 22.15
C ALA A 74 -2.38 -20.20 22.53
N SER A 75 -1.54 -20.53 21.53
CA SER A 75 -0.27 -21.24 21.73
C SER A 75 0.70 -20.43 22.62
N ALA A 76 0.83 -19.13 22.34
CA ALA A 76 1.64 -18.19 23.09
C ALA A 76 1.23 -18.09 24.56
N LEU A 77 -0.08 -18.04 24.83
CA LEU A 77 -0.64 -17.95 26.18
C LEU A 77 -0.55 -19.27 26.95
N ALA A 78 -0.61 -20.40 26.25
CA ALA A 78 -0.46 -21.73 26.87
C ALA A 78 0.99 -21.99 27.34
N THR A 79 1.97 -21.45 26.62
CA THR A 79 3.41 -21.66 26.89
C THR A 79 4.04 -20.61 27.81
N ASN A 80 3.39 -19.46 28.04
CA ASN A 80 3.90 -18.40 28.92
C ASN A 80 2.89 -17.96 29.99
N PRO A 81 3.14 -18.20 31.30
CA PRO A 81 2.26 -17.73 32.37
C PRO A 81 2.35 -16.21 32.55
N ARG A 82 1.27 -15.51 32.14
CA ARG A 82 0.66 -14.22 32.56
C ARG A 82 1.48 -12.97 33.00
N ASP A 83 2.80 -13.00 33.20
CA ASP A 83 3.54 -11.89 33.82
C ASP A 83 4.43 -11.06 32.87
N ARG A 84 4.12 -11.02 31.57
CA ARG A 84 4.87 -10.20 30.61
C ARG A 84 4.09 -8.96 30.16
N ALA A 85 4.81 -7.86 29.95
CA ALA A 85 4.26 -6.64 29.38
C ALA A 85 3.55 -6.93 28.04
N PRO A 86 2.46 -6.20 27.70
CA PRO A 86 1.68 -6.45 26.48
C PRO A 86 2.50 -6.52 25.18
N ASP A 87 3.59 -5.76 25.09
CA ASP A 87 4.51 -5.78 23.93
C ASP A 87 5.23 -7.12 23.75
N ALA A 88 5.60 -7.78 24.85
CA ALA A 88 6.29 -9.05 24.79
C ALA A 88 5.35 -10.18 24.32
N ILE A 89 4.07 -10.12 24.68
CA ILE A 89 3.04 -11.04 24.18
C ILE A 89 2.86 -10.84 22.67
N ARG A 90 2.72 -9.58 22.21
CA ARG A 90 2.60 -9.28 20.77
C ARG A 90 3.76 -9.84 19.94
N LYS A 91 5.00 -9.67 20.40
CA LYS A 91 6.18 -10.23 19.72
C LYS A 91 6.15 -11.75 19.67
N LEU A 92 5.70 -12.41 20.74
CA LEU A 92 5.61 -13.86 20.79
C LEU A 92 4.56 -14.39 19.80
N VAL A 93 3.39 -13.76 19.75
CA VAL A 93 2.32 -14.10 18.78
C VAL A 93 2.82 -13.93 17.34
N ALA A 94 3.51 -12.84 17.02
CA ALA A 94 4.07 -12.63 15.69
C ALA A 94 5.13 -13.68 15.31
N THR A 95 5.92 -14.13 16.29
CA THR A 95 6.93 -15.18 16.10
C THR A 95 6.26 -16.52 15.80
N GLU A 96 5.29 -16.90 16.62
CA GLU A 96 4.54 -18.16 16.48
C GLU A 96 3.71 -18.20 15.18
N PHE A 97 3.06 -17.09 14.83
CA PHE A 97 2.37 -16.92 13.56
C PHE A 97 3.30 -17.19 12.37
N SER A 98 4.49 -16.60 12.41
CA SER A 98 5.48 -16.74 11.34
C SER A 98 6.06 -18.15 11.25
N HIS A 99 6.23 -18.82 12.40
CA HIS A 99 6.63 -20.23 12.44
C HIS A 99 5.61 -21.11 11.71
N GLN A 100 4.32 -21.03 12.09
CA GLN A 100 3.26 -21.83 11.48
C GLN A 100 3.10 -21.53 9.98
N LEU A 101 3.25 -20.27 9.56
CA LEU A 101 3.24 -19.91 8.15
C LEU A 101 4.43 -20.51 7.38
N ASN A 102 5.62 -20.56 8.00
CA ASN A 102 6.81 -21.14 7.38
C ASN A 102 6.70 -22.65 7.20
N GLU A 103 6.09 -23.36 8.15
CA GLU A 103 5.79 -24.79 8.00
C GLU A 103 4.87 -25.04 6.80
N LEU A 104 3.79 -24.25 6.68
CA LEU A 104 2.86 -24.33 5.54
C LEU A 104 3.56 -24.09 4.20
N TRP A 105 4.46 -23.09 4.14
CA TRP A 105 5.26 -22.82 2.95
C TRP A 105 6.14 -24.00 2.57
N ASN A 106 6.89 -24.57 3.52
CA ASN A 106 7.81 -25.66 3.24
C ASN A 106 7.07 -26.86 2.64
N VAL A 107 5.91 -27.21 3.21
CA VAL A 107 5.03 -28.26 2.68
C VAL A 107 4.54 -27.92 1.25
N ALA A 108 4.13 -26.66 1.01
CA ALA A 108 3.68 -26.24 -0.31
C ALA A 108 4.80 -26.32 -1.37
N ARG A 109 6.04 -25.95 -1.00
CA ARG A 109 7.21 -26.01 -1.88
C ARG A 109 7.60 -27.45 -2.21
N GLU A 110 7.59 -28.34 -1.22
CA GLU A 110 7.91 -29.77 -1.43
C GLU A 110 7.00 -30.43 -2.48
N LEU A 111 5.72 -30.02 -2.56
CA LEU A 111 4.79 -30.47 -3.60
C LEU A 111 5.13 -29.94 -5.00
N GLN A 112 5.60 -28.70 -5.12
CA GLN A 112 6.01 -28.13 -6.41
C GLN A 112 7.26 -28.81 -6.96
N GLU A 113 8.20 -29.17 -6.10
CA GLU A 113 9.45 -29.84 -6.47
C GLU A 113 9.26 -31.33 -6.80
N LYS A 114 8.19 -31.97 -6.28
CA LYS A 114 7.88 -33.40 -6.49
C LYS A 114 6.41 -33.62 -6.85
N PRO A 115 5.99 -33.28 -8.08
CA PRO A 115 4.60 -33.41 -8.51
C PRO A 115 4.17 -34.87 -8.75
N GLU A 116 5.11 -35.79 -8.98
CA GLU A 116 4.81 -37.20 -9.27
C GLU A 116 4.58 -38.01 -7.98
N GLY A 117 3.34 -38.46 -7.77
CA GLY A 117 2.99 -39.47 -6.76
C GLY A 117 2.40 -38.95 -5.43
N THR A 118 2.18 -37.65 -5.27
CA THR A 118 1.56 -37.09 -4.06
C THR A 118 0.04 -36.97 -4.15
N GLU A 119 -0.66 -38.10 -4.04
CA GLU A 119 -2.09 -38.18 -3.68
C GLU A 119 -2.33 -37.93 -2.17
N ASN A 120 -1.45 -37.19 -1.50
CA ASN A 120 -1.57 -36.91 -0.07
C ASN A 120 -2.49 -35.70 0.15
N ALA A 121 -3.76 -35.97 0.42
CA ALA A 121 -4.77 -34.95 0.77
C ALA A 121 -4.31 -33.92 1.83
N PRO A 122 -3.50 -34.28 2.87
CA PRO A 122 -3.01 -33.30 3.84
C PRO A 122 -2.03 -32.27 3.26
N ALA A 123 -1.17 -32.69 2.32
CA ALA A 123 -0.19 -31.80 1.70
C ALA A 123 -0.89 -30.82 0.74
N ILE A 124 -1.85 -31.32 -0.05
CA ILE A 124 -2.70 -30.50 -0.92
C ILE A 124 -3.47 -29.46 -0.09
N ALA A 125 -4.10 -29.89 1.00
CA ALA A 125 -4.80 -28.99 1.91
C ALA A 125 -3.88 -27.93 2.55
N ALA A 126 -2.63 -28.28 2.84
CA ALA A 126 -1.63 -27.33 3.34
C ALA A 126 -1.23 -26.30 2.27
N SER A 127 -1.04 -26.75 1.02
CA SER A 127 -0.76 -25.86 -0.12
C SER A 127 -1.92 -24.91 -0.39
N ASP A 128 -3.16 -25.40 -0.43
CA ASP A 128 -4.36 -24.58 -0.63
C ASP A 128 -4.53 -23.56 0.50
N ARG A 129 -4.24 -23.97 1.74
CA ARG A 129 -4.26 -23.09 2.90
C ARG A 129 -3.17 -22.01 2.80
N TYR A 130 -1.98 -22.37 2.36
CA TYR A 130 -0.89 -21.41 2.12
C TYR A 130 -1.29 -20.39 1.03
N ALA A 131 -1.80 -20.86 -0.11
CA ALA A 131 -2.27 -19.99 -1.20
C ALA A 131 -3.37 -19.03 -0.72
N THR A 132 -4.30 -19.53 0.11
CA THR A 132 -5.35 -18.71 0.73
C THR A 132 -4.75 -17.65 1.66
N LEU A 133 -3.76 -17.99 2.48
CA LEU A 133 -3.08 -17.03 3.37
C LEU A 133 -2.30 -15.97 2.60
N MET A 134 -1.71 -16.31 1.46
CA MET A 134 -0.88 -15.40 0.66
C MET A 134 -1.66 -14.45 -0.25
N ALA A 135 -2.96 -14.69 -0.48
CA ALA A 135 -3.77 -13.81 -1.33
C ALA A 135 -3.81 -12.34 -0.84
N LEU A 136 -3.97 -12.12 0.47
CA LEU A 136 -3.96 -10.77 1.05
C LEU A 136 -2.57 -10.10 0.98
N PRO A 137 -1.46 -10.74 1.38
CA PRO A 137 -0.11 -10.23 1.15
C PRO A 137 0.18 -9.85 -0.32
N ASN A 138 -0.28 -10.66 -1.28
CA ASN A 138 -0.08 -10.37 -2.71
C ASN A 138 -0.89 -9.14 -3.17
N TRP A 139 -2.10 -8.97 -2.65
CA TRP A 139 -2.86 -7.73 -2.86
C TRP A 139 -2.13 -6.52 -2.26
N ILE A 140 -1.60 -6.65 -1.03
CA ILE A 140 -0.82 -5.58 -0.38
C ILE A 140 0.43 -5.22 -1.19
N GLU A 141 1.14 -6.21 -1.75
CA GLU A 141 2.28 -5.99 -2.63
C GLU A 141 1.89 -5.15 -3.86
N THR A 142 0.78 -5.50 -4.50
CA THR A 142 0.25 -4.79 -5.68
C THR A 142 -0.05 -3.34 -5.34
N VAL A 143 -0.72 -3.10 -4.20
CA VAL A 143 -0.98 -1.75 -3.69
C VAL A 143 0.33 -1.00 -3.42
N GLY A 144 1.31 -1.64 -2.78
CA GLY A 144 2.62 -1.05 -2.50
C GLY A 144 3.38 -0.63 -3.75
N MET A 145 3.36 -1.48 -4.79
CA MET A 145 3.95 -1.18 -6.10
C MET A 145 3.30 0.06 -6.74
N LEU A 146 1.97 0.17 -6.70
CA LEU A 146 1.23 1.28 -7.27
C LEU A 146 1.49 2.59 -6.52
N CYS A 147 1.58 2.55 -5.19
CA CYS A 147 1.99 3.70 -4.38
C CYS A 147 3.43 4.15 -4.69
N ARG A 148 4.37 3.21 -4.81
CA ARG A 148 5.78 3.51 -5.12
C ARG A 148 5.98 4.13 -6.51
N ARG A 149 5.05 3.87 -7.44
CA ARG A 149 5.04 4.46 -8.79
C ARG A 149 4.25 5.76 -8.89
N ASP A 150 3.85 6.36 -7.76
CA ASP A 150 3.03 7.57 -7.68
C ASP A 150 1.67 7.46 -8.40
N LEU A 151 1.21 6.23 -8.67
CA LEU A 151 -0.09 5.97 -9.30
C LEU A 151 -1.23 6.10 -8.28
N LEU A 152 -0.94 5.80 -7.01
CA LEU A 152 -1.84 6.00 -5.88
C LEU A 152 -1.20 6.88 -4.81
N PRO A 153 -1.97 7.83 -4.24
CA PRO A 153 -1.53 8.57 -3.07
C PRO A 153 -1.43 7.63 -1.87
N LYS A 154 -0.21 7.49 -1.34
CA LYS A 154 0.07 6.57 -0.23
C LYS A 154 -0.71 6.87 1.05
N GLU A 155 -0.96 8.15 1.34
CA GLU A 155 -1.68 8.59 2.53
C GLU A 155 -3.14 8.14 2.48
N ASP A 156 -3.85 8.43 1.38
CA ASP A 156 -5.23 7.99 1.18
C ASP A 156 -5.38 6.47 1.26
N VAL A 157 -4.43 5.72 0.68
CA VAL A 157 -4.44 4.25 0.72
C VAL A 157 -4.25 3.74 2.16
N LEU A 158 -3.29 4.28 2.90
CA LEU A 158 -3.04 3.89 4.28
C LEU A 158 -4.20 4.28 5.20
N ASP A 159 -4.87 5.40 4.94
CA ASP A 159 -6.07 5.82 5.66
C ASP A 159 -7.28 4.89 5.37
N LEU A 160 -7.54 4.58 4.09
CA LEU A 160 -8.68 3.77 3.67
C LEU A 160 -8.58 2.32 4.15
N TYR A 161 -7.37 1.77 4.17
CA TYR A 161 -7.11 0.36 4.46
C TYR A 161 -6.32 0.16 5.74
N ASP A 162 -6.35 1.11 6.67
CA ASP A 162 -5.48 1.14 7.84
C ASP A 162 -5.54 -0.18 8.65
N GLU A 163 -6.74 -0.67 8.97
CA GLU A 163 -6.92 -1.88 9.77
C GLU A 163 -6.43 -3.12 9.03
N ALA A 164 -6.60 -3.17 7.71
CA ALA A 164 -6.24 -4.32 6.90
C ALA A 164 -4.74 -4.36 6.60
N ILE A 165 -4.16 -3.24 6.18
CA ILE A 165 -2.73 -3.14 5.84
C ILE A 165 -1.89 -3.20 7.13
N ILE A 166 -2.18 -2.38 8.14
CA ILE A 166 -1.33 -2.31 9.34
C ILE A 166 -1.33 -3.64 10.09
N ARG A 167 -2.50 -4.25 10.35
CA ARG A 167 -2.56 -5.52 11.09
C ARG A 167 -1.91 -6.66 10.32
N THR A 168 -2.21 -6.77 9.02
CA THR A 168 -1.63 -7.84 8.19
C THR A 168 -0.12 -7.70 8.09
N MET A 169 0.38 -6.51 7.77
CA MET A 169 1.82 -6.29 7.65
C MET A 169 2.56 -6.50 8.97
N THR A 170 1.96 -6.14 10.11
CA THR A 170 2.52 -6.44 11.44
C THR A 170 2.58 -7.95 11.70
N ASN A 171 1.54 -8.70 11.37
CA ASN A 171 1.51 -10.15 11.57
C ASN A 171 2.49 -10.89 10.66
N PHE A 172 2.70 -10.39 9.44
CA PHE A 172 3.60 -10.97 8.45
C PHE A 172 5.04 -10.45 8.56
N GLU A 173 5.34 -9.50 9.45
CA GLU A 173 6.66 -8.86 9.55
C GLU A 173 7.79 -9.89 9.69
N SER A 174 7.70 -10.82 10.66
CA SER A 174 8.78 -11.79 10.86
C SER A 174 8.89 -12.77 9.70
N HIS A 175 7.80 -13.08 8.99
CA HIS A 175 7.83 -13.88 7.77
C HIS A 175 8.55 -13.11 6.64
N ILE A 176 8.20 -11.85 6.39
CA ILE A 176 8.85 -10.99 5.38
C ILE A 176 10.35 -10.83 5.69
N VAL A 177 10.71 -10.67 6.96
CA VAL A 177 12.12 -10.60 7.41
C VAL A 177 12.84 -11.92 7.15
N THR A 178 12.26 -13.05 7.59
CA THR A 178 12.83 -14.40 7.43
C THR A 178 13.05 -14.71 5.95
N ARG A 179 12.02 -14.53 5.11
CA ARG A 179 12.09 -14.81 3.67
C ARG A 179 13.10 -13.96 2.95
N GLY A 180 13.25 -12.71 3.36
CA GLY A 180 14.24 -11.85 2.74
C GLY A 180 15.67 -12.04 3.25
N SER A 181 15.90 -13.00 4.16
CA SER A 181 17.23 -13.50 4.52
C SER A 181 17.57 -14.84 3.85
N GLU A 182 16.58 -15.54 3.32
CA GLU A 182 16.77 -16.73 2.49
C GLU A 182 17.13 -16.28 1.06
N GLN A 183 18.39 -16.45 0.66
CA GLN A 183 18.80 -16.26 -0.73
C GLN A 183 18.98 -17.60 -1.45
N PRO A 184 18.52 -17.73 -2.70
CA PRO A 184 17.67 -16.80 -3.46
C PRO A 184 16.17 -17.04 -3.18
N TYR A 185 15.42 -15.95 -2.96
CA TYR A 185 13.96 -15.98 -2.94
C TYR A 185 13.44 -15.82 -4.37
N ASP A 186 12.49 -16.66 -4.78
CA ASP A 186 12.05 -16.78 -6.19
C ASP A 186 11.46 -15.48 -6.77
N ASN A 187 10.92 -14.60 -5.92
CA ASN A 187 10.39 -13.29 -6.35
C ASN A 187 10.97 -12.13 -5.52
N PRO A 188 12.13 -11.57 -5.90
CA PRO A 188 12.77 -10.49 -5.16
C PRO A 188 11.98 -9.18 -5.17
N LEU A 189 11.16 -8.94 -6.22
CA LEU A 189 10.33 -7.74 -6.34
C LEU A 189 9.18 -7.73 -5.34
N TRP A 190 8.57 -8.89 -5.09
CA TRP A 190 7.54 -9.05 -4.06
C TRP A 190 8.04 -8.61 -2.69
N LEU A 191 9.22 -9.12 -2.33
CA LEU A 191 9.84 -8.85 -1.04
C LEU A 191 10.16 -7.36 -0.87
N GLU A 192 10.66 -6.71 -1.93
CA GLU A 192 11.01 -5.29 -1.91
C GLU A 192 9.77 -4.40 -1.71
N ASN A 193 8.70 -4.67 -2.45
CA ASN A 193 7.46 -3.89 -2.36
C ASN A 193 6.74 -4.09 -1.01
N ALA A 194 6.65 -5.34 -0.54
CA ALA A 194 6.08 -5.65 0.77
C ALA A 194 6.86 -4.98 1.91
N ARG A 195 8.21 -5.03 1.86
CA ARG A 195 9.06 -4.34 2.85
C ARG A 195 8.87 -2.84 2.83
N TRP A 196 8.83 -2.22 1.65
CA TRP A 196 8.61 -0.79 1.53
C TRP A 196 7.28 -0.37 2.18
N LEU A 197 6.19 -1.08 1.86
CA LEU A 197 4.87 -0.76 2.40
C LEU A 197 4.76 -1.06 3.90
N LEU A 198 5.48 -2.06 4.42
CA LEU A 198 5.60 -2.32 5.86
C LEU A 198 6.16 -1.11 6.60
N GLU A 199 7.24 -0.52 6.10
CA GLU A 199 7.90 0.63 6.73
C GLU A 199 7.05 1.89 6.66
N GLU A 200 6.35 2.12 5.55
CA GLU A 200 5.36 3.20 5.43
C GLU A 200 4.21 3.00 6.43
N ALA A 201 3.66 1.79 6.55
CA ALA A 201 2.58 1.48 7.50
C ALA A 201 3.01 1.65 8.97
N LYS A 202 4.25 1.26 9.34
CA LYS A 202 4.81 1.49 10.67
C LYS A 202 4.95 2.98 10.96
N THR A 203 5.47 3.74 9.98
CA THR A 203 5.67 5.18 10.09
C THR A 203 4.33 5.89 10.30
N TYR A 204 3.34 5.56 9.47
CA TYR A 204 1.97 6.06 9.58
C TYR A 204 1.34 5.74 10.94
N ASN A 205 1.42 4.49 11.40
CA ASN A 205 0.88 4.09 12.71
C ASN A 205 1.58 4.81 13.88
N LYS A 206 2.88 5.07 13.77
CA LYS A 206 3.61 5.87 14.76
C LYS A 206 3.12 7.32 14.79
N GLN A 207 2.98 7.95 13.62
CA GLN A 207 2.47 9.31 13.50
C GLN A 207 1.03 9.44 14.00
N LYS A 208 0.18 8.43 13.78
CA LYS A 208 -1.20 8.40 14.30
C LYS A 208 -1.27 8.27 15.83
N ARG A 209 -0.30 7.57 16.44
CA ARG A 209 -0.23 7.36 17.90
C ARG A 209 0.42 8.51 18.66
N GLU A 210 1.35 9.22 18.03
CA GLU A 210 1.93 10.44 18.57
C GLU A 210 1.06 11.62 18.12
N PRO A 211 0.13 12.16 18.95
CA PRO A 211 -0.61 13.35 18.55
C PRO A 211 0.42 14.40 18.17
N ALA A 212 0.31 14.95 16.95
CA ALA A 212 1.16 16.04 16.49
C ALA A 212 1.27 17.02 17.65
N LYS A 213 2.50 17.25 18.15
CA LYS A 213 2.73 18.28 19.16
C LYS A 213 2.07 19.51 18.58
N ALA A 214 0.95 19.94 19.19
CA ALA A 214 0.26 21.14 18.76
C ALA A 214 1.35 22.20 18.64
N PRO A 215 1.47 22.89 17.48
CA PRO A 215 2.45 23.96 17.36
C PRO A 215 2.23 24.83 18.58
N VAL A 216 3.26 24.98 19.42
CA VAL A 216 3.21 25.78 20.63
C VAL A 216 2.62 27.10 20.19
N SER A 217 1.34 27.31 20.50
CA SER A 217 0.69 28.56 20.16
C SER A 217 1.46 29.57 20.97
N LYS A 218 2.24 30.42 20.29
CA LYS A 218 2.79 31.62 20.91
C LYS A 218 1.61 32.25 21.61
N SER A 219 1.65 32.21 22.94
CA SER A 219 0.48 32.58 23.72
C SER A 219 0.14 34.01 23.33
N ARG A 220 -1.14 34.36 23.38
CA ARG A 220 -1.65 35.71 23.07
C ARG A 220 -0.97 36.82 23.90
N LEU A 221 -0.13 36.48 24.88
CA LEU A 221 0.71 37.39 25.65
C LEU A 221 1.99 37.83 24.94
N ASP A 222 2.49 37.09 23.94
CA ASP A 222 3.72 37.45 23.21
C ASP A 222 3.54 38.65 22.27
N TRP A 223 2.31 38.94 21.83
CA TRP A 223 2.04 40.13 21.01
C TRP A 223 1.93 41.42 21.86
N LEU A 224 1.56 41.31 23.14
CA LEU A 224 1.40 42.47 24.03
C LEU A 224 2.76 42.95 24.53
N SER A 225 3.71 42.05 24.74
CA SER A 225 5.10 42.40 25.07
C SER A 225 5.81 43.05 23.88
N ALA A 226 5.55 42.59 22.64
CA ALA A 226 6.08 43.23 21.44
C ALA A 226 5.47 44.62 21.18
N ALA A 227 4.16 44.80 21.43
CA ALA A 227 3.50 46.10 21.26
C ALA A 227 3.92 47.15 22.31
N LYS A 228 4.26 46.70 23.53
CA LYS A 228 4.70 47.59 24.62
C LYS A 228 6.19 47.96 24.55
N ALA A 229 6.98 47.21 23.77
CA ALA A 229 8.37 47.55 23.47
C ALA A 229 8.52 48.50 22.26
N ALA A 230 7.43 48.73 21.52
CA ALA A 230 7.39 49.60 20.34
C ALA A 230 6.68 50.94 20.60
N SER A 231 6.35 51.26 21.86
CA SER A 231 5.77 52.52 22.34
C SER A 231 6.74 53.20 23.31
#